data_AF-A0A7W7VST9-F1
#
_entry.id   AF-A0A7W7VST9-F1
#
_cell.length_a   1.000
_cell.length_b   1.000
_cell.length_c   1.000
_cell.angle_alpha   90.00
_cell.angle_beta   90.00
_cell.angle_gamma   90.00
#
_symmetry.space_group_name_H-M   'P 1'
#
loop_
_entity.id
_entity.type
_entity.pdbx_description
1 polymer ?
#
loop_
_entity_poly.entity_id
_entity_poly.type
_entity_poly.pdbx_seq_one_letter_code
_entity_poly.pdbx_strand_id
1 'polypeptide(L)'
;MNSSPRSSADRFKRAASSRVKDQTTGQAPERGATARRTKPVRITVDLTPEDYRLMRSLVTILAERADIPTLPHSRMWRALLHRVQDDPDLLAEVAALIKEEQE
;
A
#
# COMPACT_ATOMS: atom_id res chain seq x y z
N MET A 1 -7.62 -39.68 -17.00
CA MET A 1 -7.20 -40.52 -15.86
C MET A 1 -5.89 -39.98 -15.30
N ASN A 2 -5.92 -39.67 -13.99
CA ASN A 2 -4.83 -39.43 -13.02
C ASN A 2 -3.73 -38.39 -13.29
N SER A 3 -3.96 -37.18 -12.76
CA SER A 3 -2.89 -36.30 -12.26
C SER A 3 -2.47 -36.76 -10.86
N SER A 4 -1.32 -37.40 -10.72
CA SER A 4 -0.74 -37.73 -9.42
C SER A 4 -0.48 -36.47 -8.59
N PRO A 5 -0.82 -36.43 -7.29
CA PRO A 5 -0.53 -35.28 -6.44
C PRO A 5 0.98 -35.20 -6.18
N ARG A 6 1.61 -34.07 -6.51
CA ARG A 6 3.03 -33.81 -6.18
C ARG A 6 3.21 -33.93 -4.67
N SER A 7 3.97 -34.93 -4.26
CA SER A 7 4.24 -35.25 -2.86
C SER A 7 4.87 -34.07 -2.14
N SER A 8 4.50 -33.86 -0.88
CA SER A 8 5.16 -32.93 0.04
C SER A 8 6.68 -33.15 0.07
N ALA A 9 7.14 -34.40 -0.12
CA ALA A 9 8.54 -34.75 -0.19
C ALA A 9 9.30 -34.01 -1.33
N ASP A 10 8.67 -33.78 -2.48
CA ASP A 10 9.31 -33.06 -3.60
C ASP A 10 9.45 -31.57 -3.31
N ARG A 11 8.53 -31.00 -2.50
CA ARG A 11 8.63 -29.61 -2.04
C ARG A 11 9.77 -29.44 -1.06
N PHE A 12 9.93 -30.37 -0.11
CA PHE A 12 11.03 -30.33 0.84
C PHE A 12 12.39 -30.53 0.18
N LYS A 13 12.49 -31.41 -0.82
CA LYS A 13 13.71 -31.58 -1.62
C LYS A 13 14.11 -30.31 -2.37
N ARG A 14 13.15 -29.59 -2.96
CA ARG A 14 13.43 -28.28 -3.61
C ARG A 14 13.93 -27.23 -2.62
N ALA A 15 13.28 -27.10 -1.46
CA ALA A 15 13.69 -26.15 -0.43
C ALA A 15 15.07 -26.47 0.18
N ALA A 16 15.42 -27.75 0.30
CA ALA A 16 16.75 -28.16 0.71
C ALA A 16 17.79 -27.82 -0.36
N SER A 17 17.50 -28.08 -1.64
CA SER A 17 18.43 -27.79 -2.75
C SER A 17 18.70 -26.30 -2.98
N SER A 18 17.77 -25.40 -2.62
CA SER A 18 17.99 -23.96 -2.72
C SER A 18 18.95 -23.44 -1.64
N ARG A 19 18.94 -24.01 -0.44
CA ARG A 19 19.86 -23.65 0.66
C ARG A 19 21.30 -24.12 0.41
N VAL A 20 21.47 -25.22 -0.32
CA VAL A 20 22.81 -25.75 -0.65
C VAL A 20 23.54 -24.84 -1.65
N LYS A 21 22.83 -24.23 -2.60
CA LYS A 21 23.41 -23.21 -3.50
C LYS A 21 23.90 -21.98 -2.72
N ASP A 22 23.15 -21.54 -1.73
CA ASP A 22 23.49 -20.38 -0.88
C ASP A 22 24.86 -20.54 -0.17
N GLN A 23 25.18 -21.76 0.29
CA GLN A 23 26.44 -22.03 1.00
C GLN A 23 27.66 -22.17 0.06
N THR A 24 27.44 -22.47 -1.22
CA THR A 24 28.54 -22.71 -2.18
C THR A 24 28.95 -21.47 -2.97
N THR A 25 28.06 -20.49 -3.17
CA THR A 25 28.36 -19.27 -3.94
C THR A 25 28.66 -18.02 -3.11
N GLY A 26 28.42 -18.03 -1.79
CA GLY A 26 28.77 -16.90 -0.89
C GLY A 26 28.09 -15.56 -1.21
N GLN A 27 27.19 -15.51 -2.19
CA GLN A 27 26.42 -14.31 -2.53
C GLN A 27 25.17 -14.23 -1.66
N ALA A 28 25.31 -13.59 -0.50
CA ALA A 28 24.13 -13.05 0.17
C ALA A 28 23.43 -12.08 -0.81
N PRO A 29 22.13 -12.23 -1.09
CA PRO A 29 21.45 -11.31 -2.00
C PRO A 29 21.52 -9.89 -1.42
N GLU A 30 22.03 -8.94 -2.21
CA GLU A 30 22.11 -7.53 -1.82
C GLU A 30 20.75 -7.03 -1.34
N ARG A 31 20.74 -6.46 -0.14
CA ARG A 31 19.55 -5.89 0.51
C ARG A 31 19.22 -4.57 -0.17
N GLY A 32 18.59 -4.63 -1.36
CA GLY A 32 18.30 -3.41 -2.13
C GLY A 32 17.34 -3.57 -3.30
N ALA A 33 17.14 -4.77 -3.83
CA ALA A 33 16.18 -4.99 -4.91
C ALA A 33 14.87 -5.61 -4.38
N THR A 34 14.17 -4.91 -3.49
CA THR A 34 12.76 -5.24 -3.24
C THR A 34 12.02 -5.04 -4.56
N ALA A 35 11.51 -6.14 -5.13
CA ALA A 35 10.75 -6.15 -6.37
C ALA A 35 9.75 -4.99 -6.37
N ARG A 36 9.89 -4.05 -7.32
CA ARG A 36 9.01 -2.89 -7.46
C ARG A 36 7.58 -3.42 -7.56
N ARG A 37 6.78 -3.17 -6.53
CA ARG A 37 5.42 -3.73 -6.42
C ARG A 37 4.58 -3.15 -7.55
N THR A 38 4.36 -3.96 -8.59
CA THR A 38 3.61 -3.55 -9.78
C THR A 38 2.10 -3.63 -9.59
N LYS A 39 1.64 -4.24 -8.50
CA LYS A 39 0.22 -4.40 -8.18
C LYS A 39 -0.27 -3.26 -7.27
N PRO A 40 -1.52 -2.76 -7.47
CA PRO A 40 -2.14 -1.81 -6.56
C PRO A 40 -2.13 -2.29 -5.12
N VAL A 41 -1.87 -1.37 -4.19
CA VAL A 41 -1.94 -1.62 -2.74
C VAL A 41 -3.34 -1.25 -2.25
N ARG A 42 -3.96 -2.14 -1.48
CA ARG A 42 -5.21 -1.86 -0.78
C ARG A 42 -4.88 -1.50 0.66
N ILE A 43 -5.48 -0.41 1.14
CA ILE A 43 -5.41 0.03 2.52
C ILE A 43 -6.82 0.01 3.10
N THR A 44 -6.90 -0.29 4.40
CA THR A 44 -8.11 -0.13 5.21
C THR A 44 -7.80 0.93 6.25
N VAL A 45 -8.74 1.85 6.47
CA VAL A 45 -8.60 2.95 7.44
C VAL A 45 -9.83 2.93 8.31
N ASP A 46 -9.62 2.98 9.61
CA ASP A 46 -10.70 3.14 10.59
C ASP A 46 -10.98 4.64 10.76
N LEU A 47 -12.22 5.03 10.53
CA LEU A 47 -12.69 6.40 10.66
C LEU A 47 -13.75 6.45 11.75
N THR A 48 -13.78 7.53 12.53
CA THR A 48 -14.93 7.78 13.37
C THR A 48 -16.19 8.00 12.50
N PRO A 49 -17.39 7.82 13.05
CA PRO A 49 -18.61 8.14 12.31
C PRO A 49 -18.68 9.60 11.84
N GLU A 50 -18.04 10.52 12.56
CA GLU A 50 -17.94 11.93 12.19
C GLU A 50 -17.01 12.15 11.00
N ASP A 51 -15.79 11.59 11.06
CA ASP A 51 -14.81 11.68 9.96
C ASP A 51 -15.36 11.06 8.67
N TYR A 52 -16.10 9.96 8.78
CA TYR A 52 -16.72 9.35 7.61
C TYR A 52 -17.77 10.26 6.95
N ARG A 53 -18.57 10.99 7.76
CA ARG A 53 -19.54 11.97 7.23
C ARG A 53 -18.83 13.16 6.60
N LEU A 54 -17.78 13.67 7.25
CA LEU A 54 -16.94 14.75 6.73
C LEU A 54 -16.34 14.35 5.38
N MET A 55 -15.71 13.17 5.31
CA MET A 55 -15.14 12.61 4.09
C MET A 55 -16.19 12.52 2.98
N ARG A 56 -17.39 12.00 3.26
CA ARG A 56 -18.47 11.92 2.26
C ARG A 56 -18.88 13.31 1.74
N SER A 57 -19.02 14.29 2.64
CA SER A 57 -19.35 15.68 2.28
C SER A 57 -18.29 16.29 1.36
N LEU A 58 -17.01 16.15 1.72
CA LEU A 58 -15.89 16.64 0.91
C LEU A 58 -15.85 15.98 -0.46
N VAL A 59 -16.10 14.68 -0.56
CA VAL A 59 -16.16 13.96 -1.84
C VAL A 59 -17.26 14.55 -2.75
N THR A 60 -18.44 14.84 -2.20
CA THR A 60 -19.54 15.46 -2.97
C THR A 60 -19.14 16.86 -3.46
N ILE A 61 -18.62 17.71 -2.58
CA ILE A 61 -18.16 19.07 -2.93
C ILE A 61 -17.08 19.02 -4.02
N LEU A 62 -16.13 18.09 -3.91
CA LEU A 62 -15.08 17.91 -4.90
C LEU A 62 -15.63 17.40 -6.24
N ALA A 63 -16.63 16.52 -6.24
CA ALA A 63 -17.28 16.05 -7.45
C ALA A 63 -17.96 17.20 -8.19
N GLU A 64 -18.71 18.04 -7.46
CA GLU A 64 -19.35 19.25 -7.99
C GLU A 64 -18.32 20.24 -8.55
N ARG A 65 -17.26 20.54 -7.79
CA ARG A 65 -16.20 21.47 -8.24
C ARG A 65 -15.40 20.97 -9.44
N ALA A 66 -15.24 19.65 -9.56
CA ALA A 66 -14.53 19.04 -10.68
C ALA A 66 -15.44 18.72 -11.88
N ASP A 67 -16.73 19.08 -11.81
CA ASP A 67 -17.75 18.78 -12.82
C ASP A 67 -17.79 17.30 -13.23
N ILE A 68 -17.76 16.41 -12.22
CA ILE A 68 -17.89 14.97 -12.42
C ILE A 68 -19.10 14.41 -11.67
N PRO A 69 -19.90 13.51 -12.27
CA PRO A 69 -21.12 13.01 -11.64
C PRO A 69 -20.90 12.30 -10.31
N THR A 70 -19.81 11.52 -10.20
CA THR A 70 -19.44 10.81 -8.97
C THR A 70 -17.92 10.77 -8.83
N LEU A 71 -17.43 11.00 -7.61
CA LEU A 71 -16.02 10.93 -7.26
C LEU A 71 -15.75 9.70 -6.38
N PRO A 72 -14.93 8.73 -6.83
CA PRO A 72 -14.49 7.64 -5.96
C PRO A 72 -13.65 8.17 -4.79
N HIS A 73 -13.87 7.69 -3.56
CA HIS A 73 -13.11 8.13 -2.39
C HIS A 73 -11.59 7.98 -2.58
N SER A 74 -11.16 6.90 -3.25
CA SER A 74 -9.75 6.66 -3.55
C SER A 74 -9.12 7.70 -4.47
N ARG A 75 -9.92 8.45 -5.25
CA ARG A 75 -9.41 9.55 -6.08
C ARG A 75 -9.17 10.81 -5.24
N MET A 76 -10.02 11.09 -4.25
CA MET A 76 -9.77 12.14 -3.27
C MET A 76 -8.48 11.87 -2.49
N TRP A 77 -8.32 10.68 -1.90
CA TRP A 77 -7.12 10.33 -1.13
C TRP A 77 -5.84 10.42 -1.95
N ARG A 78 -5.85 9.96 -3.20
CA ARG A 78 -4.68 10.10 -4.09
C ARG A 78 -4.37 11.55 -4.43
N ALA A 79 -5.38 12.38 -4.67
CA ALA A 79 -5.18 13.81 -4.92
C ALA A 79 -4.55 14.51 -3.71
N LEU A 80 -5.05 14.22 -2.50
CA LEU A 80 -4.47 14.74 -1.25
C LEU A 80 -3.04 14.28 -1.04
N LEU A 81 -2.73 13.00 -1.32
CA LEU A 81 -1.37 12.47 -1.21
C LEU A 81 -0.38 13.24 -2.11
N HIS A 82 -0.75 13.48 -3.36
CA HIS A 82 0.07 14.27 -4.28
C HIS A 82 0.16 15.74 -3.84
N ARG A 83 -0.95 16.33 -3.38
CA ARG A 83 -0.97 17.72 -2.91
C ARG A 83 -0.07 17.96 -1.69
N VAL A 84 0.01 16.99 -0.77
CA VAL A 84 0.92 17.03 0.39
C VAL A 84 2.36 16.81 -0.04
N GLN A 85 2.62 15.92 -1.01
CA GLN A 85 3.95 15.70 -1.54
C GLN A 85 4.52 16.94 -2.23
N ASP A 86 3.68 17.69 -2.95
CA ASP A 86 4.10 18.82 -3.77
C ASP A 86 4.19 20.15 -3.00
N ASP A 87 3.81 20.19 -1.72
CA ASP A 87 3.77 21.40 -0.91
C ASP A 87 4.39 21.18 0.49
N PRO A 88 5.61 21.69 0.71
CA PRO A 88 6.30 21.56 1.99
C PRO A 88 5.57 22.17 3.18
N ASP A 89 4.82 23.26 2.98
CA ASP A 89 4.13 23.94 4.08
C ASP A 89 2.94 23.10 4.54
N LEU A 90 2.17 22.57 3.59
CA LEU A 90 1.09 21.62 3.89
C LEU A 90 1.63 20.34 4.56
N LEU A 91 2.79 19.84 4.13
CA LEU A 91 3.42 18.69 4.78
C LEU A 91 3.77 19.01 6.25
N ALA A 92 4.27 20.22 6.53
CA ALA A 92 4.59 20.66 7.88
C ALA A 92 3.33 20.79 8.75
N GLU A 93 2.24 21.34 8.21
CA GLU A 93 0.94 21.42 8.88
C GLU A 93 0.39 20.04 9.24
N VAL A 94 0.39 19.10 8.28
CA VAL A 94 -0.05 17.71 8.52
C VAL A 94 0.81 17.04 9.58
N ALA A 95 2.13 17.27 9.58
CA ALA A 95 3.02 16.72 10.59
C ALA A 95 2.77 17.31 11.99
N ALA A 96 2.32 18.56 12.10
CA ALA A 96 1.94 19.17 13.37
C ALA A 96 0.65 18.53 13.92
N LEU A 97 -0.38 18.39 13.08
CA LEU A 97 -1.65 17.76 13.46
C LEU A 97 -1.46 16.33 13.97
N ILE A 98 -0.61 15.53 13.29
CA ILE A 98 -0.31 14.16 13.73
C ILE A 98 0.34 14.14 15.12
N LYS A 99 1.17 15.15 15.46
CA LYS A 99 1.79 15.21 16.80
C LYS A 99 0.75 15.54 17.87
N GLU A 100 -0.16 16.46 17.59
CA GLU A 100 -1.24 16.84 18.51
C GLU A 100 -2.18 15.68 18.83
N GLU A 101 -2.43 14.77 17.88
CA GLU A 101 -3.25 13.57 18.13
C GLU A 101 -2.58 12.51 19.02
N GLN A 102 -1.25 12.55 19.17
CA GLN A 102 -0.49 11.58 19.98
C GLN A 102 -0.23 12.04 21.42
N GLU A 103 -0.51 13.32 21.73
CA GLU A 103 -0.39 13.91 23.07
C GLU A 103 -1.71 13.81 23.85
#